data_AF-A0A917TMA4-F1
#
_entry.id   AF-A0A917TMA4-F1
#
_cell.length_a   1.000
_cell.length_b   1.000
_cell.length_c   1.000
_cell.angle_alpha   90.00
_cell.angle_beta   90.00
_cell.angle_gamma   90.00
#
_symmetry.space_group_name_H-M   'P 1'
#
loop_
_entity.id
_entity.type
_entity.pdbx_description
1 polymer ?
#
loop_
_entity_poly.entity_id
_entity_poly.type
_entity_poly.pdbx_seq_one_letter_code
_entity_poly.pdbx_strand_id
1 'polypeptide(L)'
;MRAIDALPRPAGEFHTIPATVTVGESIVVSWYREIATDVATSVGQPFDHAEYLLHRHPGAFAPYLLYGCFSIAGRTVAVSVLWDDLWREPGYALAVDGQPVPLDTTSTARPAAVIAYAAWQAILTPATRRNH
;
A
#
# COMPACT_ATOMS: atom_id res chain seq x y z
N MET A 1 14.93 -2.16 1.63
CA MET A 1 13.76 -1.26 1.71
C MET A 1 13.79 -0.50 3.02
N ARG A 2 13.43 0.79 3.02
CA ARG A 2 13.30 1.60 4.23
C ARG A 2 11.86 1.55 4.75
N ALA A 3 11.66 1.15 6.01
CA ALA A 3 10.36 1.25 6.66
C ALA A 3 10.15 2.66 7.24
N ILE A 4 8.90 3.13 7.22
CA ILE A 4 8.44 4.35 7.90
C ILE A 4 7.18 4.04 8.71
N ASP A 5 6.79 4.98 9.57
CA ASP A 5 5.53 4.89 10.29
C ASP A 5 4.34 4.94 9.32
N ALA A 6 3.27 4.21 9.67
CA ALA A 6 2.03 4.24 8.92
C ALA A 6 1.46 5.67 8.91
N LEU A 7 1.27 6.19 7.71
CA LEU A 7 0.71 7.53 7.54
C LEU A 7 -0.82 7.46 7.65
N PRO A 8 -1.46 8.46 8.28
CA PRO A 8 -2.91 8.58 8.22
C PRO A 8 -3.33 8.78 6.76
N ARG A 9 -4.59 8.42 6.46
CA ARG A 9 -5.17 8.68 5.14
C ARG A 9 -5.07 10.18 4.82
N PRO A 10 -4.36 10.59 3.75
CA PRO A 10 -4.23 11.99 3.40
C PRO A 10 -5.57 12.55 2.91
N ALA A 11 -5.79 13.85 3.14
CA ALA A 11 -6.87 14.57 2.49
C ALA A 11 -6.54 14.79 1.01
N GLY A 12 -7.56 14.74 0.15
CA GLY A 12 -7.43 14.97 -1.28
C GLY A 12 -8.32 14.05 -2.11
N GLU A 13 -8.23 14.20 -3.43
CA GLU A 13 -8.96 13.37 -4.38
C GLU A 13 -8.23 12.04 -4.58
N PHE A 14 -8.98 10.95 -4.40
CA PHE A 14 -8.50 9.60 -4.67
C PHE A 14 -8.94 9.16 -6.06
N HIS A 15 -8.01 8.56 -6.79
CA HIS A 15 -8.26 7.95 -8.07
C HIS A 15 -8.48 6.45 -7.91
N THR A 16 -9.53 5.92 -8.56
CA THR A 16 -9.81 4.49 -8.58
C THR A 16 -8.76 3.73 -9.37
N ILE A 17 -8.35 2.57 -8.84
CA ILE A 17 -7.49 1.61 -9.51
C ILE A 17 -8.40 0.58 -10.20
N PRO A 18 -8.44 0.54 -11.54
CA PRO A 18 -9.26 -0.45 -12.23
C PRO A 18 -8.72 -1.86 -11.99
N ALA A 19 -9.62 -2.82 -11.83
CA ALA A 19 -9.26 -4.23 -11.63
C ALA A 19 -8.50 -4.82 -12.83
N THR A 20 -8.73 -4.30 -14.03
CA THR A 20 -8.06 -4.73 -15.26
C THR A 20 -6.90 -3.80 -15.63
N VAL A 21 -5.88 -4.38 -16.24
CA VAL A 21 -4.75 -3.63 -16.82
C VAL A 21 -5.25 -2.80 -17.99
N THR A 22 -4.82 -1.54 -18.05
CA THR A 22 -5.12 -0.63 -19.17
C THR A 22 -3.84 -0.25 -19.90
N VAL A 23 -3.88 -0.15 -21.23
CA VAL A 23 -2.72 0.25 -22.03
C VAL A 23 -2.37 1.70 -21.71
N GLY A 24 -1.08 1.96 -21.41
CA GLY A 24 -0.60 3.30 -21.04
C GLY A 24 -0.91 3.70 -19.59
N GLU A 25 -1.26 2.74 -18.73
CA GLU A 25 -1.50 3.03 -17.32
C GLU A 25 -0.27 3.54 -16.58
N SER A 26 -0.53 4.33 -15.53
CA SER A 26 0.52 4.82 -14.64
C SER A 26 1.21 3.67 -13.92
N ILE A 27 2.54 3.72 -13.81
CA ILE A 27 3.33 2.74 -13.04
C ILE A 27 2.84 2.62 -11.58
N VAL A 28 2.31 3.70 -11.01
CA VAL A 28 1.71 3.71 -9.67
C VAL A 28 0.49 2.78 -9.61
N VAL A 29 -0.35 2.85 -10.63
CA VAL A 29 -1.56 2.01 -10.76
C VAL A 29 -1.15 0.55 -10.92
N SER A 30 -0.18 0.25 -11.79
CA SER A 30 0.32 -1.12 -11.98
C SER A 30 0.92 -1.70 -10.70
N TRP A 31 1.79 -0.93 -10.03
CA TRP A 31 2.47 -1.36 -8.80
C TRP A 31 1.49 -1.62 -7.66
N TYR A 32 0.51 -0.74 -7.48
CA TYR A 32 -0.48 -0.93 -6.42
C TYR A 32 -1.43 -2.10 -6.74
N ARG A 33 -1.83 -2.26 -8.01
CA ARG A 33 -2.65 -3.41 -8.43
C ARG A 33 -1.90 -4.72 -8.22
N GLU A 34 -0.60 -4.77 -8.48
CA GLU A 34 0.23 -5.94 -8.20
C GLU A 34 0.13 -6.34 -6.72
N ILE A 35 0.32 -5.39 -5.80
CA ILE A 35 0.21 -5.65 -4.36
C ILE A 35 -1.19 -6.19 -4.02
N ALA A 36 -2.25 -5.51 -4.46
CA ALA A 36 -3.62 -5.92 -4.18
C ALA A 36 -3.93 -7.32 -4.74
N THR A 37 -3.40 -7.64 -5.92
CA THR A 37 -3.57 -8.94 -6.58
C THR A 37 -2.80 -10.05 -5.85
N ASP A 38 -1.56 -9.80 -5.44
CA ASP A 38 -0.73 -10.74 -4.68
C ASP A 38 -1.37 -11.05 -3.32
N VAL A 39 -1.93 -10.04 -2.66
CA VAL A 39 -2.70 -10.21 -1.41
C VAL A 39 -3.98 -11.01 -1.66
N ALA A 40 -4.77 -10.64 -2.67
CA ALA A 40 -6.00 -11.35 -3.05
C ALA A 40 -5.77 -12.82 -3.35
N THR A 41 -4.71 -13.12 -4.10
CA THR A 41 -4.30 -14.49 -4.43
C THR A 41 -3.94 -15.25 -3.16
N SER A 42 -3.20 -14.63 -2.24
CA SER A 42 -2.75 -15.28 -1.00
C SER A 42 -3.87 -15.47 0.03
N VAL A 43 -4.83 -14.54 0.10
CA VAL A 43 -6.03 -14.63 0.94
C VAL A 43 -7.06 -15.60 0.34
N GLY A 44 -7.04 -15.80 -0.97
CA GLY A 44 -8.03 -16.60 -1.70
C GLY A 44 -9.37 -15.87 -1.90
N GLN A 45 -9.37 -14.54 -1.85
CA GLN A 45 -10.56 -13.70 -2.06
C GLN A 45 -10.20 -12.47 -2.91
N PRO A 46 -11.09 -12.00 -3.80
CA PRO A 46 -10.86 -10.76 -4.52
C PRO A 46 -10.83 -9.57 -3.56
N PHE A 47 -10.14 -8.51 -3.96
CA PHE A 47 -10.30 -7.18 -3.34
C PHE A 47 -11.46 -6.43 -4.02
N ASP A 48 -12.18 -5.59 -3.27
CA ASP A 48 -13.40 -4.94 -3.75
C ASP A 48 -13.13 -3.57 -4.38
N HIS A 49 -12.62 -2.65 -3.55
CA HIS A 49 -12.33 -1.27 -3.91
C HIS A 49 -10.84 -1.04 -3.76
N ALA A 50 -10.20 -0.48 -4.78
CA ALA A 50 -8.80 -0.06 -4.73
C ALA A 50 -8.69 1.37 -5.24
N GLU A 51 -7.97 2.20 -4.50
CA GLU A 51 -7.82 3.62 -4.82
C GLU A 51 -6.45 4.13 -4.37
N TYR A 52 -6.01 5.20 -5.00
CA TYR A 52 -4.75 5.86 -4.65
C TYR A 52 -4.82 7.37 -4.76
N LEU A 53 -3.91 8.02 -4.05
CA LEU A 53 -3.64 9.44 -4.11
C LEU A 53 -2.13 9.61 -4.25
N LEU A 54 -1.71 10.43 -5.20
CA LEU A 54 -0.31 10.76 -5.46
C LEU A 54 -0.09 12.26 -5.31
N HIS A 55 0.68 12.66 -4.30
CA HIS A 55 1.22 14.00 -4.19
C HIS A 55 2.62 14.08 -4.81
N ARG A 56 2.92 15.23 -5.40
CA ARG A 56 4.20 15.55 -6.00
C ARG A 56 4.91 16.62 -5.19
N HIS A 57 6.22 16.70 -5.35
CA HIS A 57 7.00 17.82 -4.82
C HIS A 57 6.51 19.16 -5.42
N PRO A 58 6.43 20.25 -4.62
CA PRO A 58 6.04 21.55 -5.15
C PRO A 58 6.93 21.98 -6.32
N GLY A 59 6.32 22.32 -7.45
CA GLY A 59 7.03 22.77 -8.65
C GLY A 59 7.80 21.68 -9.40
N ALA A 60 7.68 20.40 -9.02
CA ALA A 60 8.36 19.29 -9.68
C ALA A 60 7.38 18.19 -10.11
N PHE A 61 7.77 17.41 -11.13
CA PHE A 61 7.03 16.21 -11.55
C PHE A 61 7.38 14.96 -10.72
N ALA A 62 8.29 15.10 -9.74
CA ALA A 62 8.72 13.99 -8.89
C ALA A 62 7.66 13.64 -7.83
N PRO A 63 7.42 12.34 -7.57
CA PRO A 63 6.50 11.91 -6.53
C PRO A 63 7.03 12.32 -5.15
N TYR A 64 6.13 12.68 -4.25
CA TYR A 64 6.43 12.98 -2.84
C TYR A 64 5.76 11.96 -1.92
N LEU A 65 4.47 11.72 -2.10
CA LEU A 65 3.70 10.75 -1.34
C LEU A 65 2.80 9.97 -2.28
N LEU A 66 2.87 8.65 -2.22
CA LEU A 66 1.85 7.76 -2.74
C LEU A 66 1.14 7.13 -1.55
N TYR A 67 -0.17 7.30 -1.48
CA TYR A 67 -1.02 6.55 -0.56
C TYR A 67 -2.00 5.75 -1.40
N GLY A 68 -2.16 4.47 -1.14
CA GLY A 68 -3.28 3.72 -1.66
C GLY A 68 -3.94 2.89 -0.58
N CYS A 69 -5.22 2.58 -0.80
CA CYS A 69 -5.94 1.64 0.03
C CYS A 69 -6.81 0.71 -0.79
N PHE A 70 -7.02 -0.50 -0.28
CA PHE A 70 -8.02 -1.42 -0.79
C PHE A 70 -8.72 -2.20 0.32
N SER A 71 -9.91 -2.73 0.03
CA SER A 71 -10.66 -3.59 0.94
C SER A 71 -10.60 -5.05 0.50
N ILE A 72 -10.36 -5.96 1.44
CA ILE A 72 -10.31 -7.41 1.21
C ILE A 72 -10.69 -8.17 2.48
N ALA A 73 -11.51 -9.22 2.35
CA ALA A 73 -11.97 -10.04 3.48
C ALA A 73 -12.51 -9.22 4.68
N GLY A 74 -13.18 -8.09 4.40
CA GLY A 74 -13.70 -7.17 5.42
C GLY A 74 -12.64 -6.32 6.15
N ARG A 75 -11.40 -6.32 5.66
CA ARG A 75 -10.25 -5.56 6.19
C ARG A 75 -9.88 -4.45 5.21
N THR A 76 -9.45 -3.30 5.73
CA THR A 76 -8.89 -2.22 4.92
C THR A 76 -7.37 -2.29 4.97
N VAL A 77 -6.72 -2.46 3.83
CA VAL A 77 -5.27 -2.39 3.67
C VAL A 77 -4.90 -1.03 3.14
N ALA A 78 -3.94 -0.37 3.77
CA ALA A 78 -3.37 0.89 3.32
C ALA A 78 -1.86 0.76 3.14
N VAL A 79 -1.35 1.21 2.00
CA VAL A 79 0.08 1.26 1.69
C VAL A 79 0.49 2.69 1.44
N SER A 80 1.59 3.11 2.05
CA SER A 80 2.17 4.43 1.88
C SER A 80 3.60 4.33 1.37
N VAL A 81 3.96 5.20 0.43
CA VAL A 81 5.34 5.40 -0.05
C VAL A 81 5.69 6.87 0.04
N LEU A 82 6.81 7.19 0.70
CA LEU A 82 7.26 8.55 0.93
C LEU A 82 8.65 8.79 0.31
N TRP A 83 8.71 9.75 -0.59
CA TRP A 83 9.93 10.29 -1.20
C TRP A 83 10.20 11.69 -0.64
N ASP A 84 10.51 11.74 0.66
CA ASP A 84 10.77 12.98 1.41
C ASP A 84 12.11 13.64 1.05
N ASP A 85 13.06 12.86 0.55
CA ASP A 85 14.34 13.31 0.00
C ASP A 85 14.59 12.59 -1.34
N LEU A 86 14.81 13.37 -2.40
CA LEU A 86 15.03 12.87 -3.76
C LEU A 86 16.32 12.04 -3.91
N TRP A 87 17.25 12.17 -2.97
CA TRP A 87 18.53 11.45 -2.97
C TRP A 87 18.53 10.23 -2.06
N ARG A 88 17.42 9.98 -1.36
CA ARG A 88 17.26 8.88 -0.42
C ARG A 88 16.32 7.82 -0.96
N GLU A 89 16.52 6.59 -0.53
CA GLU A 89 15.57 5.50 -0.80
C GLU A 89 14.16 5.85 -0.27
N PRO A 90 13.09 5.58 -1.04
CA PRO A 90 11.72 5.75 -0.57
C PRO A 90 11.44 4.99 0.71
N GLY A 91 10.64 5.60 1.58
CA GLY A 91 10.10 4.97 2.78
C GLY A 91 8.78 4.26 2.47
N TYR A 92 8.58 3.09 3.04
CA TYR A 92 7.38 2.27 2.86
C TYR A 92 6.68 2.03 4.19
N ALA A 93 5.35 2.12 4.17
CA ALA A 93 4.50 1.82 5.31
C ALA A 93 3.32 0.95 4.88
N LEU A 94 2.88 0.09 5.79
CA LEU A 94 1.69 -0.74 5.64
C LEU A 94 0.84 -0.62 6.90
N ALA A 95 -0.47 -0.49 6.72
CA ALA A 95 -1.45 -0.60 7.78
C ALA A 95 -2.62 -1.50 7.37
N VAL A 96 -3.16 -2.23 8.34
CA VAL A 96 -4.40 -3.02 8.20
C VAL A 96 -5.37 -2.56 9.27
N ASP A 97 -6.56 -2.12 8.86
CA ASP A 97 -7.58 -1.49 9.73
C ASP A 97 -7.02 -0.33 10.57
N GLY A 98 -6.14 0.46 9.97
CA GLY A 98 -5.46 1.58 10.62
C GLY A 98 -4.39 1.17 11.64
N GLN A 99 -4.11 -0.12 11.83
CA GLN A 99 -3.01 -0.60 12.67
C GLN A 99 -1.74 -0.79 11.82
N PRO A 100 -0.59 -0.25 12.24
CA PRO A 100 0.67 -0.41 11.53
C PRO A 100 1.09 -1.89 11.49
N VAL A 101 1.56 -2.34 10.33
CA VAL A 101 2.11 -3.68 10.13
C VAL A 101 3.60 -3.57 9.85
N PRO A 102 4.46 -4.27 10.63
CA PRO A 102 5.90 -4.27 10.39
C PRO A 102 6.27 -4.83 9.02
N LEU A 103 7.25 -4.21 8.36
CA LEU A 103 7.82 -4.69 7.10
C LEU A 103 9.22 -5.25 7.35
N ASP A 104 9.55 -6.38 6.71
CA ASP A 104 10.89 -6.95 6.77
C ASP A 104 11.85 -6.13 5.89
N THR A 105 12.59 -5.22 6.53
CA THR A 105 13.57 -4.37 5.86
C THR A 105 14.84 -5.09 5.43
N THR A 106 15.05 -6.33 5.90
CA THR A 106 16.22 -7.15 5.57
C THR A 106 16.01 -8.03 4.34
N SER A 107 14.76 -8.18 3.89
CA SER A 107 14.42 -8.95 2.70
C SER A 107 15.09 -8.40 1.44
N THR A 108 15.58 -9.31 0.60
CA THR A 108 16.09 -8.98 -0.75
C THR A 108 14.99 -8.97 -1.80
N ALA A 109 13.74 -9.30 -1.44
CA ALA A 109 12.61 -9.25 -2.34
C ALA A 109 12.24 -7.81 -2.71
N ARG A 110 11.54 -7.65 -3.84
CA ARG A 110 10.98 -6.35 -4.24
C ARG A 110 10.01 -5.82 -3.15
N PRO A 111 9.95 -4.49 -2.90
CA PRO A 111 9.08 -3.92 -1.87
C PRO A 111 7.60 -4.34 -1.99
N ALA A 112 7.07 -4.46 -3.20
CA ALA A 112 5.69 -4.92 -3.43
C ALA A 112 5.43 -6.31 -2.85
N ALA A 113 6.37 -7.25 -3.02
CA ALA A 113 6.23 -8.61 -2.49
C ALA A 113 6.32 -8.64 -0.96
N VAL A 114 7.24 -7.85 -0.37
CA VAL A 114 7.36 -7.72 1.09
C VAL A 114 6.06 -7.15 1.68
N ILE A 115 5.50 -6.11 1.06
CA ILE A 115 4.24 -5.48 1.48
C ILE A 115 3.08 -6.46 1.34
N ALA A 116 2.96 -7.16 0.21
CA ALA A 116 1.88 -8.12 -0.02
C ALA A 116 1.93 -9.29 0.98
N TYR A 117 3.12 -9.82 1.25
CA TYR A 117 3.32 -10.88 2.23
C TYR A 117 2.94 -10.42 3.66
N ALA A 118 3.41 -9.23 4.07
CA ALA A 118 3.08 -8.68 5.38
C ALA A 118 1.58 -8.39 5.53
N ALA A 119 0.94 -7.87 4.48
CA ALA A 119 -0.50 -7.61 4.47
C ALA A 119 -1.30 -8.92 4.61
N TRP A 120 -0.92 -9.95 3.86
CA TRP A 120 -1.53 -11.28 3.96
C TRP A 120 -1.45 -11.86 5.38
N GLN A 121 -0.26 -11.84 6.00
CA GLN A 121 -0.07 -12.30 7.38
C GLN A 121 -0.95 -11.51 8.38
N ALA A 122 -1.03 -10.18 8.21
CA ALA A 122 -1.84 -9.31 9.08
C ALA A 122 -3.36 -9.47 8.88
N ILE A 123 -3.81 -9.85 7.67
CA ILE A 123 -5.21 -10.18 7.40
C ILE A 123 -5.61 -11.49 8.07
N LEU A 124 -4.74 -12.51 8.03
CA LEU A 124 -5.00 -13.81 8.64
C LEU A 124 -4.90 -13.81 10.17
N THR A 125 -4.16 -12.85 10.74
CA THR A 125 -4.03 -12.73 12.19
C THR A 125 -5.35 -12.18 12.77
N PRO A 126 -6.01 -12.89 13.70
CA PRO A 126 -7.23 -12.39 14.32
C PRO A 126 -6.97 -11.04 15.00
N ALA A 127 -7.84 -10.06 14.74
CA ALA A 127 -7.81 -8.80 15.48
C ALA A 127 -7.84 -9.12 16.97
N THR A 128 -6.78 -8.74 17.70
CA THR A 128 -6.75 -8.91 19.14
C THR A 128 -7.88 -8.06 19.70
N ARG A 129 -9.00 -8.69 20.10
CA ARG A 129 -10.12 -8.00 20.75
C ARG A 129 -9.57 -7.38 22.03
N ARG A 130 -9.28 -6.08 22.01
CA ARG A 130 -9.17 -5.31 23.24
C ARG A 130 -10.57 -5.16 23.78
N ASN A 131 -10.94 -6.06 24.70
CA ASN A 131 -12.09 -5.86 25.57
C ASN A 131 -11.83 -4.56 26.35
N HIS A 132 -12.65 -3.54 26.11
CA HIS A 132 -12.84 -2.41 27.02
C HIS A 132 -14.08 -2.68 27.86
#